data_AF-A0A836W1F1-F1
#
_entry.id   AF-A0A836W1F1-F1
#
_cell.length_a   1.000
_cell.length_b   1.000
_cell.length_c   1.000
_cell.angle_alpha   90.00
_cell.angle_beta   90.00
_cell.angle_gamma   90.00
#
_symmetry.space_group_name_H-M   'P 1'
#
loop_
_entity.id
_entity.type
_entity.pdbx_description
1 polymer ?
#
loop_
_entity_poly.entity_id
_entity_poly.type
_entity_poly.pdbx_seq_one_letter_code
_entity_poly.pdbx_strand_id
1 'polypeptide(L)'
;MPQRHPEVKTIGIGDGGNEIGMGCIPWSELVRRLDGPLAARIPCRVETDWNVVAGISNWGAYALAAAVAVLRGEPSVLKAWPSERQFELLQRMVEEGPGVDGATGRREPTVDGLPFVTCIQAWEGLCEAAGVLC
;
A
#
# COMPACT_ATOMS: atom_id res chain seq x y z
N MET A 1 -23.28 -9.71 3.51
CA MET A 1 -21.82 -9.93 3.33
C MET A 1 -21.55 -10.01 1.83
N PRO A 2 -20.46 -9.42 1.32
CA PRO A 2 -20.11 -9.55 -0.09
C PRO A 2 -19.99 -11.03 -0.47
N GLN A 3 -20.44 -11.38 -1.67
CA GLN A 3 -20.40 -12.74 -2.16
C GLN A 3 -18.94 -13.10 -2.49
N ARG A 4 -18.39 -14.12 -1.80
CA ARG A 4 -17.05 -14.63 -2.11
C ARG A 4 -17.10 -15.43 -3.42
N HIS A 5 -16.12 -15.21 -4.28
CA HIS A 5 -15.87 -16.02 -5.47
C HIS A 5 -14.72 -17.01 -5.17
N PRO A 6 -15.02 -18.29 -4.85
CA PRO A 6 -14.00 -19.22 -4.32
C PRO A 6 -12.87 -19.54 -5.29
N GLU A 7 -13.10 -19.35 -6.59
CA GLU A 7 -12.11 -19.56 -7.65
C GLU A 7 -11.17 -18.35 -7.84
N VAL A 8 -11.55 -17.17 -7.35
CA VAL A 8 -10.74 -15.96 -7.45
C VAL A 8 -9.92 -15.80 -6.18
N LYS A 9 -8.60 -15.65 -6.36
CA LYS A 9 -7.66 -15.37 -5.28
C LYS A 9 -7.57 -13.86 -5.03
N THR A 10 -7.68 -13.47 -3.77
CA THR A 10 -7.76 -12.06 -3.36
C THR A 10 -6.64 -11.67 -2.40
N ILE A 11 -5.99 -10.52 -2.66
CA ILE A 11 -4.95 -9.96 -1.80
C ILE A 11 -5.38 -8.55 -1.40
N GLY A 12 -5.39 -8.26 -0.10
CA GLY A 12 -5.59 -6.93 0.47
C GLY A 12 -4.27 -6.31 0.89
N ILE A 13 -4.17 -4.99 0.81
CA ILE A 13 -3.03 -4.21 1.34
C ILE A 13 -3.63 -3.00 2.05
N GLY A 14 -3.23 -2.76 3.30
CA GLY A 14 -3.72 -1.62 4.05
C GLY A 14 -2.83 -1.24 5.23
N ASP A 15 -3.13 -0.09 5.83
CA ASP A 15 -2.37 0.58 6.89
C ASP A 15 -3.29 1.14 8.00
N GLY A 16 -4.55 1.49 7.68
CA GLY A 16 -5.50 2.14 8.60
C GLY A 16 -6.51 1.23 9.28
N GLY A 17 -6.71 0.00 8.79
CA GLY A 17 -7.69 -0.95 9.34
C GLY A 17 -9.09 -0.83 8.72
N ASN A 18 -9.33 0.21 7.91
CA ASN A 18 -10.57 0.45 7.19
C ASN A 18 -10.50 0.07 5.69
N GLU A 19 -9.42 -0.58 5.26
CA GLU A 19 -9.19 -1.04 3.90
C GLU A 19 -9.75 -2.45 3.66
N ILE A 20 -10.01 -2.78 2.38
CA ILE A 20 -10.35 -4.15 1.98
C ILE A 20 -9.20 -5.09 2.34
N GLY A 21 -9.53 -6.20 3.00
CA GLY A 21 -8.58 -7.18 3.51
C GLY A 21 -8.50 -7.18 5.03
N MET A 22 -8.70 -6.02 5.68
CA MET A 22 -8.66 -5.89 7.13
C MET A 22 -9.74 -6.70 7.85
N GLY A 23 -10.80 -7.12 7.14
CA GLY A 23 -11.83 -8.01 7.67
C GLY A 23 -11.33 -9.37 8.12
N CYS A 24 -10.14 -9.81 7.70
CA CYS A 24 -9.51 -11.05 8.15
C CYS A 24 -8.92 -10.94 9.57
N ILE A 25 -8.72 -9.72 10.08
CA ILE A 25 -8.22 -9.47 11.44
C ILE A 25 -9.41 -9.44 12.40
N PRO A 26 -9.34 -10.10 13.57
CA PRO A 26 -10.41 -10.04 14.55
C PRO A 26 -10.79 -8.61 14.89
N TRP A 27 -12.09 -8.30 14.84
CA TRP A 27 -12.60 -6.95 15.11
C TRP A 27 -12.09 -6.37 16.43
N SER A 28 -12.12 -7.16 17.50
CA SER A 28 -11.63 -6.73 18.81
C SER A 28 -10.16 -6.36 18.80
N GLU A 29 -9.36 -6.97 17.93
CA GLU A 29 -7.94 -6.66 17.79
C GLU A 29 -7.74 -5.34 17.05
N LEU A 30 -8.51 -5.07 15.99
CA LEU A 30 -8.50 -3.78 15.31
C LEU A 30 -8.95 -2.66 16.25
N VAL A 31 -10.08 -2.83 16.95
CA VAL A 31 -10.60 -1.83 17.90
C VAL A 31 -9.59 -1.54 19.01
N ARG A 32 -8.82 -2.54 19.46
CA ARG A 32 -7.80 -2.38 20.50
C ARG A 32 -6.57 -1.59 20.03
N ARG A 33 -6.26 -1.63 18.73
CA ARG A 33 -5.06 -1.00 18.15
C ARG A 33 -5.32 0.36 17.51
N LEU A 34 -6.56 0.62 17.12
CA LEU A 34 -6.96 1.88 16.52
C LEU A 34 -7.24 2.90 17.62
N ASP A 35 -6.75 4.11 17.41
CA ASP A 35 -6.92 5.20 18.36
C ASP A 35 -8.23 5.97 18.13
N GLY A 36 -8.69 6.61 19.21
CA GLY A 36 -9.75 7.60 19.16
C GLY A 36 -11.18 7.06 19.20
N PRO A 37 -12.17 7.97 19.22
CA PRO A 37 -13.58 7.65 19.48
C PRO A 37 -14.24 6.85 18.36
N LEU A 38 -13.59 6.73 17.20
CA LEU A 38 -14.11 6.02 16.02
C LEU A 38 -13.49 4.63 15.83
N ALA A 39 -12.59 4.19 16.72
CA ALA A 39 -11.91 2.89 16.62
C ALA A 39 -12.87 1.71 16.46
N ALA A 40 -14.05 1.78 17.09
CA ALA A 40 -15.11 0.76 16.99
C ALA A 40 -16.10 0.99 15.82
N ARG A 41 -15.81 1.89 14.88
CA ARG A 41 -16.72 2.24 13.78
C ARG A 41 -16.09 2.13 12.40
N ILE A 42 -14.79 2.36 12.32
CA ILE A 42 -14.03 2.36 11.06
C ILE A 42 -13.57 0.99 10.55
N PRO A 43 -13.36 -0.07 11.37
CA PRO A 43 -12.70 -1.26 10.84
C PRO A 43 -13.48 -1.90 9.69
N CYS A 44 -12.79 -2.18 8.61
CA CYS A 44 -13.40 -2.82 7.46
C CYS A 44 -13.70 -4.29 7.77
N ARG A 45 -14.84 -4.78 7.28
CA ARG A 45 -15.26 -6.19 7.44
C ARG A 45 -15.14 -7.00 6.16
N VAL A 46 -14.62 -6.42 5.09
CA VAL A 46 -14.32 -7.13 3.86
C VAL A 46 -12.97 -7.81 4.03
N GLU A 47 -12.99 -9.14 3.99
CA GLU A 47 -11.82 -10.00 4.08
C GLU A 47 -11.29 -10.38 2.69
N THR A 48 -10.00 -10.71 2.64
CA THR A 48 -9.30 -11.25 1.47
C THR A 48 -8.63 -12.57 1.86
N ASP A 49 -8.19 -13.36 0.90
CA ASP A 49 -7.51 -14.65 1.16
C ASP A 49 -6.11 -14.42 1.76
N TRP A 50 -5.42 -13.36 1.32
CA TRP A 50 -4.18 -12.88 1.92
C TRP A 50 -4.29 -11.38 2.20
N ASN A 51 -3.60 -10.91 3.24
CA ASN A 51 -3.60 -9.50 3.62
C ASN A 51 -2.17 -9.06 4.00
N VAL A 52 -1.74 -7.92 3.47
CA VAL A 52 -0.46 -7.28 3.78
C VAL A 52 -0.74 -6.02 4.57
N VAL A 53 -0.29 -5.97 5.82
CA VAL A 53 -0.35 -4.75 6.65
C VAL A 53 0.99 -4.03 6.55
N ALA A 54 0.98 -2.73 6.27
CA ALA A 54 2.17 -1.91 6.14
C ALA A 54 1.97 -0.56 6.85
N GLY A 55 3.05 0.21 7.02
CA GLY A 55 2.97 1.58 7.54
C GLY A 55 2.36 2.59 6.56
N ILE A 56 2.50 2.31 5.26
CA ILE A 56 1.82 2.97 4.13
C ILE A 56 1.51 1.88 3.12
N SER A 57 0.31 1.86 2.57
CA SER A 57 -0.16 0.83 1.63
C SER A 57 0.73 0.71 0.39
N ASN A 58 1.29 1.83 -0.09
CA ASN A 58 2.29 1.85 -1.17
C ASN A 58 3.52 0.98 -0.84
N TRP A 59 4.03 1.03 0.40
CA TRP A 59 5.16 0.20 0.81
C TRP A 59 4.83 -1.29 0.81
N GLY A 60 3.61 -1.65 1.24
CA GLY A 60 3.11 -3.02 1.12
C GLY A 60 3.04 -3.49 -0.33
N ALA A 61 2.57 -2.62 -1.23
CA ALA A 61 2.50 -2.89 -2.67
C ALA A 61 3.91 -3.04 -3.29
N TYR A 62 4.85 -2.19 -2.91
CA TYR A 62 6.26 -2.27 -3.33
C TYR A 62 6.90 -3.60 -2.88
N ALA A 63 6.72 -3.97 -1.62
CA ALA A 63 7.23 -5.22 -1.08
C ALA A 63 6.64 -6.44 -1.81
N LEU A 64 5.33 -6.42 -2.09
CA LEU A 64 4.68 -7.49 -2.85
C LEU A 64 5.22 -7.58 -4.28
N ALA A 65 5.37 -6.46 -4.98
CA ALA A 65 5.90 -6.42 -6.34
C ALA A 65 7.36 -6.93 -6.39
N ALA A 66 8.20 -6.46 -5.48
CA ALA A 66 9.59 -6.89 -5.36
C ALA A 66 9.70 -8.39 -5.05
N ALA A 67 8.94 -8.88 -4.08
CA ALA A 67 8.93 -10.30 -3.71
C ALA A 67 8.50 -11.19 -4.89
N VAL A 68 7.48 -10.79 -5.65
CA VAL A 68 7.05 -11.53 -6.85
C VAL A 68 8.14 -11.57 -7.91
N ALA A 69 8.85 -10.45 -8.16
CA ALA A 69 9.94 -10.40 -9.12
C ALA A 69 11.10 -11.33 -8.71
N VAL A 70 11.50 -11.28 -7.44
CA VAL A 70 12.57 -12.13 -6.89
C VAL A 70 12.18 -13.61 -6.92
N LEU A 71 10.97 -13.97 -6.48
CA LEU A 71 10.50 -15.37 -6.47
C LEU A 71 10.37 -15.96 -7.88
N ARG A 72 10.17 -15.11 -8.90
CA ARG A 72 10.20 -15.53 -10.30
C ARG A 72 11.60 -15.61 -10.90
N GLY A 73 12.64 -15.22 -10.17
CA GLY A 73 14.01 -15.16 -10.69
C GLY A 73 14.24 -13.99 -11.65
N GLU A 74 13.34 -12.99 -11.65
CA GLU A 74 13.33 -11.87 -12.59
C GLU A 74 13.38 -10.50 -11.89
N PRO A 75 14.31 -10.25 -10.94
CA PRO A 75 14.36 -8.97 -10.23
C PRO A 75 14.62 -7.78 -11.16
N SER A 76 15.18 -8.02 -12.36
CA SER A 76 15.46 -6.98 -13.36
C SER A 76 14.22 -6.17 -13.78
N VAL A 77 13.01 -6.72 -13.65
CA VAL A 77 11.76 -6.01 -14.00
C VAL A 77 11.50 -4.79 -13.11
N LEU A 78 12.10 -4.75 -11.90
CA LEU A 78 11.97 -3.61 -10.99
C LEU A 78 12.60 -2.34 -11.58
N LYS A 79 13.62 -2.47 -12.44
CA LYS A 79 14.25 -1.33 -13.14
C LYS A 79 13.29 -0.52 -14.02
N ALA A 80 12.15 -1.10 -14.39
CA ALA A 80 11.13 -0.40 -15.18
C ALA A 80 10.42 0.70 -14.36
N TRP A 81 10.60 0.72 -13.04
CA TRP A 81 9.94 1.64 -12.11
C TRP A 81 10.96 2.40 -11.24
N PRO A 82 11.87 3.18 -11.85
CA PRO A 82 12.80 4.01 -11.08
C PRO A 82 12.06 5.08 -10.27
N SER A 83 12.71 5.62 -9.24
CA SER A 83 12.14 6.62 -8.33
C SER A 83 11.55 7.82 -9.06
N GLU A 84 12.20 8.32 -10.11
CA GLU A 84 11.73 9.48 -10.88
C GLU A 84 10.39 9.19 -11.58
N ARG A 85 10.25 8.00 -12.17
CA ARG A 85 9.01 7.61 -12.86
C ARG A 85 7.84 7.51 -11.88
N GLN A 86 8.09 7.03 -10.67
CA GLN A 86 7.07 6.95 -9.63
C GLN A 86 6.68 8.34 -9.13
N PHE A 87 7.63 9.27 -9.03
CA PHE A 87 7.35 10.66 -8.70
C PHE A 87 6.51 11.32 -9.79
N GLU A 88 6.89 11.19 -11.06
CA GLU A 88 6.12 11.72 -12.19
C GLU A 88 4.68 11.21 -12.20
N LEU A 89 4.48 9.92 -11.90
CA LEU A 89 3.14 9.34 -11.78
C LEU A 89 2.35 9.99 -10.64
N LEU A 90 2.96 10.15 -9.46
CA LEU A 90 2.32 10.81 -8.31
C LEU A 90 1.97 12.27 -8.63
N GLN A 91 2.90 13.01 -9.23
CA GLN A 91 2.66 14.39 -9.65
C GLN A 91 1.48 14.49 -10.61
N ARG A 92 1.43 13.64 -11.65
CA ARG A 92 0.30 13.62 -12.59
C ARG A 92 -1.03 13.29 -11.91
N MET A 93 -1.05 12.32 -10.98
CA MET A 93 -2.25 11.97 -10.22
C MET A 93 -2.81 13.16 -9.43
N VAL A 94 -1.93 14.03 -8.92
CA VAL A 94 -2.28 15.22 -8.15
C VAL A 94 -2.61 16.41 -9.05
N GLU A 95 -1.80 16.69 -10.06
CA GLU A 95 -1.88 17.89 -10.90
C GLU A 95 -2.99 17.78 -11.95
N GLU A 96 -3.02 16.64 -12.66
CA GLU A 96 -3.96 16.37 -13.75
C GLU A 96 -5.20 15.60 -13.26
N GLY A 97 -5.05 14.84 -12.16
CA GLY A 97 -6.11 14.05 -11.55
C GLY A 97 -6.72 14.66 -10.29
N PRO A 98 -7.68 13.95 -9.67
CA PRO A 98 -8.31 14.36 -8.41
C PRO A 98 -7.50 13.95 -7.17
N GLY A 99 -6.26 13.46 -7.34
CA GLY A 99 -5.44 12.96 -6.24
C GLY A 99 -5.16 14.03 -5.18
N VAL A 100 -5.25 13.62 -3.92
CA VAL A 100 -4.87 14.41 -2.74
C VAL A 100 -4.09 13.52 -1.79
N ASP A 101 -3.27 14.14 -0.95
CA ASP A 101 -2.70 13.46 0.20
C ASP A 101 -3.81 13.12 1.21
N GLY A 102 -3.87 11.85 1.63
CA GLY A 102 -4.94 11.35 2.49
C GLY A 102 -4.92 11.91 3.92
N ALA A 103 -3.74 12.29 4.42
CA ALA A 103 -3.59 12.84 5.77
C ALA A 103 -3.90 14.34 5.80
N THR A 104 -3.53 15.07 4.76
CA THR A 104 -3.67 16.54 4.74
C THR A 104 -4.90 17.02 3.97
N GLY A 105 -5.45 16.19 3.08
CA GLY A 105 -6.55 16.53 2.18
C GLY A 105 -6.17 17.55 1.10
N ARG A 106 -4.88 17.84 0.93
CA ARG A 106 -4.39 18.83 -0.05
C ARG A 106 -3.95 18.16 -1.34
N ARG A 107 -4.02 18.90 -2.45
CA ARG A 107 -3.45 18.49 -3.75
C ARG A 107 -1.94 18.71 -3.74
N GLU A 108 -1.23 17.83 -3.06
CA GLU A 108 0.24 17.83 -2.94
C GLU A 108 0.78 16.42 -3.25
N PRO A 109 1.95 16.31 -3.92
CA PRO A 109 2.55 15.02 -4.27
C PRO A 109 3.25 14.39 -3.07
N THR A 110 2.48 14.14 -2.01
CA THR A 110 2.86 13.44 -0.79
C THR A 110 1.94 12.23 -0.59
N VAL A 111 2.36 11.30 0.27
CA VAL A 111 1.56 10.11 0.62
C VAL A 111 1.54 10.00 2.13
N ASP A 112 0.35 9.87 2.71
CA ASP A 112 0.10 9.82 4.16
C ASP A 112 0.80 10.94 4.95
N GLY A 113 0.86 12.14 4.37
CA GLY A 113 1.50 13.31 4.94
C GLY A 113 3.03 13.29 4.88
N LEU A 114 3.63 12.28 4.23
CA LEU A 114 5.07 12.17 4.07
C LEU A 114 5.53 12.69 2.70
N PRO A 115 6.65 13.45 2.65
CA PRO A 115 7.29 13.83 1.40
C PRO A 115 7.63 12.61 0.54
N PHE A 116 7.53 12.74 -0.78
CA PHE A 116 7.85 11.64 -1.71
C PHE A 116 9.23 11.00 -1.45
N VAL A 117 10.25 11.82 -1.16
CA VAL A 117 11.61 11.35 -0.86
C VAL A 117 11.67 10.40 0.35
N THR A 118 10.75 10.51 1.31
CA THR A 118 10.65 9.56 2.42
C THR A 118 9.89 8.30 1.99
N CYS A 119 8.80 8.46 1.25
CA CYS A 119 7.99 7.33 0.80
C CYS A 119 8.75 6.40 -0.15
N ILE A 120 9.60 6.94 -1.03
CA ILE A 120 10.27 6.18 -2.08
C ILE A 120 11.46 5.35 -1.55
N GLN A 121 12.02 5.68 -0.39
CA GLN A 121 13.12 4.93 0.22
C GLN A 121 12.80 3.45 0.44
N ALA A 122 11.53 3.11 0.71
CA ALA A 122 11.10 1.72 0.83
C ALA A 122 11.28 0.96 -0.50
N TRP A 123 10.99 1.60 -1.63
CA TRP A 123 11.20 1.01 -2.95
C TRP A 123 12.68 0.87 -3.28
N GLU A 124 13.46 1.92 -3.06
CA GLU A 124 14.90 1.93 -3.31
C GLU A 124 15.62 0.83 -2.51
N GLY A 125 15.30 0.69 -1.22
CA GLY A 125 15.85 -0.36 -0.38
C GLY A 125 15.43 -1.77 -0.81
N LEU A 126 14.21 -1.94 -1.34
CA LEU A 126 13.75 -3.22 -1.89
C LEU A 126 14.48 -3.58 -3.18
N CYS A 127 14.73 -2.62 -4.07
CA CYS A 127 15.54 -2.86 -5.27
C CYS A 127 16.98 -3.21 -4.90
N GLU A 128 17.58 -2.46 -3.97
CA GLU A 128 18.95 -2.73 -3.50
C GLU A 128 19.05 -4.14 -2.94
N ALA A 129 18.12 -4.53 -2.06
CA ALA A 129 18.04 -5.88 -1.50
C ALA A 129 17.84 -6.96 -2.58
N ALA A 130 17.17 -6.63 -3.68
CA ALA A 130 16.99 -7.50 -4.84
C ALA A 130 18.20 -7.51 -5.81
N GLY A 131 19.29 -6.78 -5.50
CA GLY A 131 20.46 -6.66 -6.37
C GLY A 131 20.22 -5.81 -7.61
N VAL A 132 19.27 -4.88 -7.54
CA VAL A 132 18.83 -4.02 -8.64
C VAL A 132 19.11 -2.56 -8.26
N LEU A 133 19.81 -1.85 -9.13
CA LEU A 133 19.84 -0.40 -9.09
C LEU A 133 18.58 0.10 -9.81
N CYS A 134 17.59 0.45 -9.01
CA CYS A 134 16.53 1.38 -9.37
C CYS A 134 16.82 2.70 -8.62
#